data_AF-A0A379GBV9-F1
#
_entry.id   AF-A0A379GBV9-F1
#
_cell.length_a   1.000
_cell.length_b   1.000
_cell.length_c   1.000
_cell.angle_alpha   90.00
_cell.angle_beta   90.00
_cell.angle_gamma   90.00
#
_symmetry.space_group_name_H-M   'P 1'
#
loop_
_entity.id
_entity.type
_entity.pdbx_description
1 polymer ?
#
loop_
_entity_poly.entity_id
_entity_poly.type
_entity_poly.pdbx_seq_one_letter_code
_entity_poly.pdbx_strand_id
1 'polypeptide(L)'
;MAKLKTGSLTVSRGGIEALRRDPDKTALTQRLAGELAMADTMELALTMRRMLITGQGEPNAGNFPKAQEIGNQSVDQLDREIGMLQTEMEVRKSIANNAMLTVIERDQQRTQANPATQTPDNTDVRVQGLEQNSDTGGR
;
A
#
# COMPACT_ATOMS: atom_id res chain seq x y z
N MET A 1 -7.60 22.13 -0.21
CA MET A 1 -7.97 20.73 -0.53
C MET A 1 -6.69 19.96 -0.83
N ALA A 2 -6.12 19.21 0.12
CA ALA A 2 -4.91 18.44 -0.13
C ALA A 2 -5.25 17.16 -0.91
N LYS A 3 -4.86 17.11 -2.18
CA LYS A 3 -4.91 15.94 -3.06
C LYS A 3 -3.45 15.53 -3.25
N LEU A 4 -3.04 14.40 -2.68
CA LEU A 4 -1.74 13.82 -3.02
C LEU A 4 -1.92 13.13 -4.37
N LYS A 5 -1.19 13.61 -5.38
CA LYS A 5 -1.20 13.09 -6.74
C LYS A 5 0.15 12.41 -6.98
N THR A 6 0.14 11.08 -7.02
CA THR A 6 1.22 10.27 -7.61
C THR A 6 0.55 9.46 -8.71
N GLY A 7 0.99 9.64 -9.96
CA GLY A 7 0.40 8.97 -11.11
C GLY A 7 -1.11 9.20 -11.29
N SER A 8 -1.72 8.51 -12.23
CA SER A 8 -3.17 8.56 -12.53
C SER A 8 -4.07 8.07 -11.37
N LEU A 9 -3.52 7.50 -10.31
CA LEU A 9 -4.27 7.02 -9.15
C LEU A 9 -4.63 8.16 -8.19
N THR A 10 -5.92 8.52 -8.14
CA THR A 10 -6.41 9.48 -7.14
C THR A 10 -6.71 8.76 -5.83
N VAL A 11 -5.86 8.95 -4.80
CA VAL A 11 -6.20 8.52 -3.43
C VAL A 11 -7.35 9.42 -2.93
N SER A 12 -8.51 8.83 -2.64
CA SER A 12 -9.68 9.58 -2.18
C SER A 12 -9.48 10.05 -0.74
N ARG A 13 -10.04 11.23 -0.39
CA ARG A 13 -10.01 11.76 0.99
C ARG A 13 -10.59 10.77 2.00
N GLY A 14 -11.59 9.98 1.61
CA GLY A 14 -12.16 8.91 2.43
C GLY A 14 -11.15 7.82 2.77
N GLY A 15 -10.29 7.42 1.83
CA GLY A 15 -9.20 6.47 2.08
C GLY A 15 -8.15 7.01 3.05
N ILE A 16 -7.78 8.29 2.92
CA ILE A 16 -6.82 8.94 3.82
C ILE A 16 -7.40 9.07 5.25
N GLU A 17 -8.67 9.42 5.38
CA GLU A 17 -9.36 9.54 6.67
C GLU A 17 -9.64 8.19 7.35
N ALA A 18 -9.76 7.11 6.57
CA ALA A 18 -9.81 5.74 7.08
C ALA A 18 -8.44 5.32 7.63
N LEU A 19 -7.36 5.56 6.87
CA LEU A 19 -5.97 5.36 7.32
C LEU A 19 -5.65 6.12 8.60
N ARG A 20 -6.15 7.35 8.75
CA ARG A 20 -5.88 8.19 9.93
C ARG A 20 -6.50 7.66 11.23
N ARG A 21 -7.62 6.94 11.13
CA ARG A 21 -8.37 6.39 12.27
C ARG A 21 -7.89 5.00 12.68
N ASP A 22 -7.05 4.36 11.88
CA ASP A 22 -6.58 3.00 12.12
C ASP A 22 -5.41 2.99 13.14
N PRO A 23 -5.42 2.10 14.14
CA PRO A 23 -4.28 1.92 15.05
C PRO A 23 -2.98 1.55 14.31
N ASP A 24 -3.07 0.87 13.16
CA ASP A 24 -1.92 0.44 12.33
C ASP A 24 -1.63 1.39 11.16
N LYS A 25 -2.02 2.67 11.27
CA LYS A 25 -1.87 3.71 10.23
C LYS A 25 -0.48 3.78 9.57
N THR A 26 0.60 3.55 10.31
CA THR A 26 1.97 3.64 9.78
C THR A 26 2.25 2.52 8.79
N ALA A 27 1.89 1.28 9.14
CA ALA A 27 2.08 0.11 8.28
C ALA A 27 1.19 0.18 7.04
N LEU A 28 -0.07 0.61 7.22
CA LEU A 28 -1.01 0.78 6.11
C LEU A 28 -0.60 1.93 5.17
N THR A 29 -0.05 3.03 5.68
CA THR A 29 0.46 4.13 4.86
C THR A 29 1.67 3.71 4.04
N GLN A 30 2.62 2.96 4.64
CA GLN A 30 3.77 2.42 3.90
C GLN A 30 3.34 1.44 2.81
N ARG A 31 2.35 0.58 3.10
CA ARG A 31 1.80 -0.33 2.09
C ARG A 31 1.13 0.43 0.95
N LEU A 32 0.28 1.40 1.26
CA LEU A 32 -0.37 2.24 0.23
C LEU A 32 0.66 2.97 -0.63
N ALA A 33 1.71 3.51 -0.03
CA ALA A 33 2.80 4.14 -0.77
C ALA A 33 3.51 3.15 -1.71
N GLY A 34 3.71 1.91 -1.27
CA GLY A 34 4.27 0.84 -2.10
C GLY A 34 3.35 0.43 -3.26
N GLU A 35 2.04 0.29 -3.01
CA GLU A 35 1.05 0.01 -4.06
C GLU A 35 0.97 1.14 -5.09
N LEU A 36 1.00 2.38 -4.62
CA LEU A 36 0.96 3.56 -5.46
C LEU A 36 2.24 3.72 -6.30
N ALA A 37 3.41 3.43 -5.73
CA ALA A 37 4.68 3.42 -6.45
C ALA A 37 4.69 2.36 -7.57
N MET A 38 4.15 1.16 -7.33
CA MET A 38 4.04 0.12 -8.37
C MET A 38 3.05 0.50 -9.48
N ALA A 39 1.96 1.17 -9.14
CA ALA A 39 1.04 1.69 -10.14
C ALA A 39 1.72 2.74 -11.05
N ASP A 40 2.54 3.62 -10.46
CA ASP A 40 3.30 4.64 -11.19
C ASP A 40 4.36 4.00 -12.11
N THR A 41 5.09 2.97 -11.66
CA THR A 41 6.06 2.26 -12.50
C THR A 41 5.39 1.51 -13.66
N MET A 42 4.22 0.91 -13.42
CA MET A 42 3.43 0.26 -14.48
C MET A 42 2.94 1.29 -15.52
N GLU A 43 2.46 2.45 -15.08
CA GLU A 43 2.03 3.55 -15.97
C GLU A 43 3.20 4.08 -16.82
N LEU A 44 4.37 4.23 -16.19
CA LEU A 44 5.60 4.62 -16.88
C LEU A 44 6.01 3.58 -17.93
N ALA A 45 5.99 2.28 -17.59
CA ALA A 45 6.32 1.20 -18.51
C ALA A 45 5.38 1.17 -19.73
N LEU A 46 4.06 1.29 -19.51
CA LEU A 46 3.08 1.38 -20.59
C LEU A 46 3.30 2.61 -21.48
N THR A 47 3.70 3.73 -20.89
CA THR A 47 4.03 4.94 -21.63
C THR A 47 5.29 4.75 -22.48
N MET A 48 6.36 4.19 -21.92
CA MET A 48 7.59 3.85 -22.64
C MET A 48 7.30 2.92 -23.82
N ARG A 49 6.44 1.92 -23.62
CA ARG A 49 6.01 0.99 -24.67
C ARG A 49 5.37 1.72 -25.83
N ARG A 50 4.45 2.64 -25.51
CA ARG A 50 3.78 3.44 -26.52
C ARG A 50 4.76 4.34 -27.27
N MET A 51 5.69 4.98 -26.56
CA MET A 51 6.73 5.81 -27.18
C MET A 51 7.61 5.01 -28.16
N LEU A 52 8.02 3.80 -27.79
CA LEU A 52 8.82 2.93 -28.68
C LEU A 52 8.07 2.57 -29.95
N ILE A 53 6.79 2.16 -29.82
CA ILE A 53 5.96 1.81 -30.98
C ILE A 53 5.75 3.03 -31.89
N THR A 54 5.43 4.20 -31.32
CA THR A 54 5.26 5.42 -32.14
C THR A 54 6.58 5.87 -32.75
N GLY A 55 7.70 5.74 -32.03
CA GLY A 55 9.03 6.11 -32.50
C GLY A 55 9.53 5.23 -33.64
N GLN A 56 9.15 3.96 -33.69
CA GLN A 56 9.43 3.08 -34.84
C GLN A 56 8.67 3.50 -36.10
N GLY A 57 7.50 4.13 -35.95
CA GLY A 57 6.69 4.62 -37.07
C GLY A 57 7.22 5.90 -37.71
N GLU A 58 8.18 6.58 -37.07
CA GLU A 58 8.77 7.80 -37.62
C GLU A 58 9.65 7.50 -38.85
N PRO A 59 9.64 8.33 -39.92
CA PRO A 59 10.37 8.04 -41.17
C PRO A 59 11.87 7.76 -40.96
N ASN A 60 12.48 8.43 -39.98
CA ASN A 60 13.90 8.29 -39.64
C ASN A 60 14.24 6.96 -38.95
N ALA A 61 13.25 6.21 -38.45
CA ALA A 61 13.42 4.88 -37.88
C ALA A 61 12.74 3.80 -38.76
N GLY A 62 11.60 4.12 -39.36
CA GLY A 62 10.84 3.31 -40.33
C GLY A 62 11.67 2.86 -41.52
N ASN A 63 12.50 3.77 -42.05
CA ASN A 63 13.31 3.50 -43.24
C ASN A 63 14.60 2.72 -42.96
N PHE A 64 14.89 2.40 -41.69
CA PHE A 64 16.14 1.73 -41.28
C PHE A 64 15.83 0.37 -40.64
N PRO A 65 16.08 -0.76 -41.33
CA PRO A 65 15.76 -2.10 -40.83
C PRO A 65 16.34 -2.41 -39.45
N LYS A 66 17.57 -1.94 -39.17
CA LYS A 66 18.21 -2.13 -37.87
C LYS A 66 17.49 -1.39 -36.73
N ALA A 67 16.90 -0.23 -37.00
CA ALA A 67 16.13 0.51 -36.01
C ALA A 67 14.80 -0.19 -35.70
N GLN A 68 14.16 -0.81 -36.69
CA GLN A 68 12.98 -1.66 -36.51
C GLN A 68 13.28 -2.90 -35.66
N GLU A 69 14.40 -3.57 -35.94
CA GLU A 69 14.82 -4.76 -35.18
C GLU A 69 15.06 -4.43 -33.70
N ILE A 70 15.86 -3.39 -33.43
CA ILE A 70 16.14 -2.93 -32.05
C ILE A 70 14.85 -2.48 -31.37
N GLY A 71 13.98 -1.78 -32.11
CA GLY A 71 12.68 -1.37 -31.63
C GLY A 71 11.83 -2.55 -31.19
N ASN A 72 11.66 -3.57 -32.03
CA ASN A 72 10.87 -4.76 -31.72
C ASN A 72 11.44 -5.50 -30.50
N GLN A 73 12.77 -5.69 -30.44
CA GLN A 73 13.43 -6.30 -29.29
C GLN A 73 13.16 -5.51 -27.99
N SER A 74 13.18 -4.17 -28.07
CA SER A 74 12.90 -3.29 -26.93
C SER A 74 11.45 -3.38 -26.46
N VAL A 75 10.50 -3.44 -27.40
CA VAL A 75 9.07 -3.64 -27.10
C VAL A 75 8.84 -5.01 -26.45
N ASP A 76 9.43 -6.08 -27.01
CA ASP A 76 9.31 -7.43 -26.46
C ASP A 76 9.88 -7.54 -25.05
N GLN A 77 11.02 -6.89 -24.78
CA GLN A 77 11.60 -6.83 -23.45
C GLN A 77 10.68 -6.10 -22.47
N LEU A 78 10.11 -4.98 -22.90
CA LEU A 78 9.23 -4.18 -22.06
C LEU A 78 7.89 -4.90 -21.80
N ASP A 79 7.38 -5.67 -22.76
CA ASP A 79 6.19 -6.50 -22.57
C ASP A 79 6.40 -7.60 -21.53
N ARG A 80 7.59 -8.22 -21.50
CA ARG A 80 7.96 -9.14 -20.42
C ARG A 80 8.01 -8.45 -19.07
N GLU A 81 8.62 -7.26 -19.00
CA GLU A 81 8.71 -6.47 -17.77
C GLU A 81 7.32 -6.10 -17.24
N ILE A 82 6.43 -5.62 -18.11
CA ILE A 82 5.03 -5.30 -17.78
C ILE A 82 4.31 -6.53 -17.23
N GLY A 83 4.50 -7.71 -17.82
CA GLY A 83 3.94 -8.96 -17.32
C GLY A 83 4.49 -9.36 -15.95
N MET A 84 5.79 -9.15 -15.71
CA MET A 84 6.41 -9.38 -14.40
C MET A 84 5.86 -8.42 -13.34
N LEU A 85 5.74 -7.12 -13.65
CA LEU A 85 5.14 -6.13 -12.77
C LEU A 85 3.67 -6.46 -12.44
N GLN A 86 2.90 -6.91 -13.42
CA GLN A 86 1.53 -7.37 -13.19
C GLN A 86 1.48 -8.54 -12.21
N THR A 87 2.34 -9.54 -12.42
CA THR A 87 2.44 -10.71 -11.54
C THR A 87 2.86 -10.30 -10.13
N GLU A 88 3.83 -9.40 -10.00
CA GLU A 88 4.29 -8.88 -8.71
C GLU A 88 3.15 -8.17 -7.96
N MET A 89 2.37 -7.32 -8.63
CA MET A 89 1.21 -6.64 -8.05
C MET A 89 0.16 -7.64 -7.55
N GLU A 90 -0.12 -8.68 -8.33
CA GLU A 90 -1.08 -9.71 -7.96
C GLU A 90 -0.61 -10.54 -6.76
N VAL A 91 0.67 -10.93 -6.72
CA VAL A 91 1.28 -11.64 -5.59
C VAL A 91 1.29 -10.78 -4.32
N ARG A 92 1.57 -9.49 -4.43
CA ARG A 92 1.53 -8.59 -3.27
C ARG A 92 0.10 -8.42 -2.73
N LYS A 93 -0.90 -8.29 -3.61
CA LYS A 93 -2.34 -8.24 -3.23
C LYS A 93 -2.81 -9.56 -2.61
N SER A 94 -2.40 -10.67 -3.23
CA SER A 94 -2.10 -11.98 -2.66
C SER A 94 -1.90 -12.06 -1.15
N ILE A 95 -0.64 -11.81 -0.81
CA ILE A 95 -0.05 -11.83 0.53
C ILE A 95 -0.81 -10.86 1.44
N ALA A 96 -1.15 -9.70 0.93
CA ALA A 96 -1.90 -8.66 1.62
C ALA A 96 -3.23 -9.15 2.21
N ASN A 97 -4.02 -9.89 1.43
CA ASN A 97 -5.33 -10.41 1.86
C ASN A 97 -5.16 -11.56 2.85
N ASN A 98 -4.23 -12.47 2.59
CA ASN A 98 -3.97 -13.63 3.47
C ASN A 98 -3.41 -13.21 4.84
N ALA A 99 -2.53 -12.20 4.86
CA ALA A 99 -2.02 -11.63 6.10
C ALA A 99 -3.14 -10.98 6.93
N MET A 100 -4.09 -10.30 6.29
CA MET A 100 -5.25 -9.72 6.96
C MET A 100 -6.15 -10.79 7.59
N LEU A 101 -6.44 -11.87 6.84
CA LEU A 101 -7.21 -13.00 7.35
C LEU A 101 -6.52 -13.64 8.57
N THR A 102 -5.20 -13.84 8.50
CA THR A 102 -4.41 -14.41 9.60
C THR A 102 -4.46 -13.53 10.85
N VAL A 103 -4.41 -12.20 10.70
CA VAL A 103 -4.53 -11.26 11.82
C VAL A 103 -5.93 -11.32 12.45
N ILE A 104 -6.98 -11.36 11.64
CA ILE A 104 -8.37 -11.49 12.10
C ILE A 104 -8.58 -12.82 12.85
N GLU A 105 -8.09 -13.93 12.31
CA GLU A 105 -8.19 -15.25 12.97
C GLU A 105 -7.48 -15.27 14.32
N ARG A 106 -6.28 -14.66 14.41
CA ARG A 106 -5.57 -14.52 15.69
C ARG A 106 -6.32 -13.64 16.69
N ASP A 107 -6.94 -12.56 16.22
CA ASP A 107 -7.74 -11.67 17.07
C ASP A 107 -9.01 -12.37 17.59
N GLN A 108 -9.69 -13.14 16.72
CA GLN A 108 -10.82 -13.98 17.12
C GLN A 108 -10.40 -15.06 18.11
N GLN A 109 -9.26 -15.71 17.92
CA GLN A 109 -8.72 -16.69 18.87
C GLN A 109 -8.35 -16.06 20.20
N ARG A 110 -7.77 -14.85 20.22
CA ARG A 110 -7.50 -14.10 21.47
C ARG A 110 -8.78 -13.71 22.20
N THR A 111 -9.76 -13.20 21.47
CA THR A 111 -11.06 -12.81 22.02
C THR A 111 -11.84 -14.01 22.57
N GLN A 112 -11.80 -15.16 21.88
CA GLN A 112 -12.43 -16.40 22.35
C GLN A 112 -11.66 -17.08 23.48
N ALA A 113 -10.32 -17.04 23.47
CA ALA A 113 -9.48 -17.64 24.51
C ALA A 113 -9.39 -16.77 25.77
N ASN A 114 -9.65 -15.46 25.69
CA ASN A 114 -9.55 -14.55 26.83
C ASN A 114 -10.60 -13.42 26.81
N PRO A 115 -11.87 -13.69 27.15
CA PRO A 115 -12.92 -12.68 27.21
C PRO A 115 -12.76 -11.67 28.37
N ALA A 116 -11.72 -11.76 29.20
CA ALA A 116 -11.61 -11.03 30.47
C ALA A 116 -10.51 -9.95 30.55
N THR A 117 -9.79 -9.63 29.48
CA THR A 117 -8.74 -8.59 29.53
C THR A 117 -8.84 -7.56 28.41
N GLN A 118 -10.01 -6.95 28.28
CA GLN A 118 -10.09 -5.56 27.84
C GLN A 118 -10.57 -4.74 29.03
N THR A 119 -9.69 -4.57 30.02
CA THR A 119 -9.82 -3.42 30.92
C THR A 119 -9.26 -2.25 30.11
N PRO A 120 -10.07 -1.30 29.63
CA PRO A 120 -9.51 0.00 29.25
C PRO A 120 -8.77 0.47 30.50
N ASP A 121 -7.48 0.78 30.37
CA ASP A 121 -6.69 1.42 31.43
C ASP A 121 -7.32 2.79 31.68
N ASN A 122 -8.40 2.79 32.46
CA ASN A 122 -9.16 3.96 32.83
C ASN A 122 -8.27 4.71 33.80
N THR A 123 -7.63 5.76 33.29
CA THR A 123 -6.84 6.71 34.07
C THR A 123 -7.59 7.19 35.31
N ASP A 124 -8.92 7.27 35.27
CA ASP A 124 -9.78 7.61 36.41
C ASP A 124 -9.65 6.64 37.59
N VAL A 125 -9.54 5.33 37.35
CA VAL A 125 -9.38 4.32 38.42
C VAL A 125 -8.03 4.50 39.12
N ARG A 126 -7.00 4.87 38.37
CA ARG A 126 -5.66 5.13 38.91
C ARG A 126 -5.62 6.43 39.71
N VAL A 127 -6.29 7.48 39.26
CA VAL A 127 -6.37 8.76 39.97
C VAL A 127 -7.16 8.59 41.28
N GLN A 128 -8.26 7.84 41.25
CA GLN A 128 -9.06 7.57 42.43
C GLN A 128 -8.31 6.73 43.48
N GLY A 129 -7.45 5.80 43.04
CA GLY A 129 -6.58 5.03 43.93
C GLY A 129 -5.45 5.85 44.57
N LEU A 130 -4.99 6.92 43.91
CA LEU A 130 -4.00 7.85 44.49
C LEU A 130 -4.64 8.80 45.50
N GLU A 131 -5.89 9.23 45.27
CA GLU A 131 -6.64 10.05 46.23
C GLU A 131 -6.96 9.27 47.51
N GLN A 132 -7.42 8.01 47.41
CA GLN A 132 -7.72 7.18 48.58
C GLN A 132 -6.49 6.88 49.46
N ASN A 133 -5.30 6.78 48.86
CA ASN A 133 -4.08 6.51 49.62
C ASN A 133 -3.52 7.76 50.34
N SER A 134 -3.99 8.95 49.98
CA SER A 134 -3.56 10.22 50.58
C SER A 134 -4.33 10.61 51.85
N ASP A 135 -5.45 9.94 52.15
CA ASP A 135 -6.34 10.26 53.29
C ASP A 135 -6.11 9.38 54.54
N THR A 136 -5.15 8.43 54.49
CA THR A 136 -4.84 7.51 55.61
C THR A 136 -3.50 7.78 56.30
N GLY A 137 -2.81 8.86 55.94
CA GLY A 137 -1.45 9.17 56.41
C GLY A 137 -1.33 10.25 57.49
N GLY A 138 -2.40 10.53 58.24
CA GLY A 138 -2.40 11.61 59.23
C GLY A 138 -3.00 11.18 60.57
N ARG A 139 -2.21 10.50 61.41
CA ARG A 139 -2.27 10.57 62.87
C ARG A 139 -1.16 9.77 63.54
#